data_AF-A0A7H0GX21-F1
#
_entry.id   AF-A0A7H0GX21-F1
#
_cell.length_a   1.000
_cell.length_b   1.000
_cell.length_c   1.000
_cell.angle_alpha   90.00
_cell.angle_beta   90.00
_cell.angle_gamma   90.00
#
_symmetry.space_group_name_H-M   'P 1'
#
loop_
_entity.id
_entity.type
_entity.pdbx_description
1 polymer ?
#
loop_
_entity_poly.entity_id
_entity_poly.type
_entity_poly.pdbx_seq_one_letter_code
_entity_poly.pdbx_strand_id
1 'polypeptide(L)'
;MDAEGTILDAQGAVLAQFKTLKFGLGKFAFTPTQEGSGYTAILRFSNRESVTRKLPSVQAQGYVLRLEEKGQGQLRITVASNLAERSGEELFLIGHAGQKISVSEATRLANGRGEFVLNKLGLADGITHFTLFNSRKQPLSERLYFQRPKQQLVIAAALDKPQYGTREKVTLQLSAATSGGKFCPLICHLLCID
;
A
#
# COMPACT_ATOMS: atom_id res chain seq x y z
N MET A 1 -0.58 -2.52 17.27
CA MET A 1 -0.98 -3.89 17.61
C MET A 1 0.18 -4.76 17.22
N ASP A 2 0.78 -5.37 18.23
CA ASP A 2 2.02 -6.11 18.07
C ASP A 2 1.68 -7.59 17.90
N ALA A 3 2.15 -8.16 16.79
CA ALA A 3 1.87 -9.53 16.43
C ALA A 3 3.08 -10.15 15.72
N GLU A 4 3.30 -11.43 16.00
CA GLU A 4 4.24 -12.28 15.28
C GLU A 4 3.46 -13.20 14.34
N GLY A 5 3.94 -13.35 13.12
CA GLY A 5 3.27 -14.05 12.05
C GLY A 5 4.12 -15.14 11.43
N THR A 6 3.49 -16.25 11.07
CA THR A 6 4.12 -17.39 10.39
C THR A 6 3.30 -17.78 9.17
N ILE A 7 3.97 -18.02 8.04
CA ILE A 7 3.36 -18.58 6.83
C ILE A 7 3.69 -20.08 6.76
N LEU A 8 2.67 -20.90 6.58
CA LEU A 8 2.76 -22.35 6.44
C LEU A 8 2.32 -22.81 5.06
N ASP A 9 2.95 -23.88 4.54
CA ASP A 9 2.41 -24.63 3.40
C ASP A 9 1.25 -25.57 3.81
N ALA A 10 0.75 -26.34 2.84
CA ALA A 10 -0.32 -27.31 3.05
C ALA A 10 0.08 -28.48 3.98
N GLN A 11 1.37 -28.73 4.14
CA GLN A 11 1.94 -29.77 4.99
C GLN A 11 2.26 -29.24 6.40
N GLY A 12 2.08 -27.94 6.65
CA GLY A 12 2.38 -27.29 7.92
C GLY A 12 3.85 -26.86 8.08
N ALA A 13 4.66 -26.94 7.02
CA ALA A 13 6.04 -26.47 7.07
C ALA A 13 6.10 -24.94 7.08
N VAL A 14 7.02 -24.39 7.89
CA VAL A 14 7.21 -22.95 8.00
C VAL A 14 7.99 -22.41 6.81
N LEU A 15 7.36 -21.50 6.05
CA LEU A 15 7.96 -20.88 4.86
C LEU A 15 8.50 -19.49 5.12
N ALA A 16 7.87 -18.74 6.02
CA ALA A 16 8.28 -17.39 6.38
C ALA A 16 7.81 -17.03 7.78
N GLN A 17 8.56 -16.14 8.43
CA GLN A 17 8.18 -15.50 9.69
C GLN A 17 8.24 -13.99 9.52
N PHE A 18 7.35 -13.28 10.21
CA PHE A 18 7.27 -11.82 10.16
C PHE A 18 6.74 -11.26 11.46
N LYS A 19 6.89 -9.95 11.65
CA LYS A 19 6.31 -9.22 12.77
C LYS A 19 5.64 -7.96 12.27
N THR A 20 4.64 -7.51 12.99
CA THR A 20 4.09 -6.18 12.76
C THR A 20 5.08 -5.10 13.22
N LEU A 21 4.94 -3.94 12.60
CA LEU A 21 5.62 -2.70 12.92
C LEU A 21 4.56 -1.74 13.45
N LYS A 22 4.73 -0.44 13.21
CA LYS A 22 3.80 0.59 13.63
C LYS A 22 2.39 0.34 13.07
N PHE A 23 1.38 0.54 13.92
CA PHE A 23 -0.05 0.42 13.57
C PHE A 23 -0.48 -0.96 13.06
N GLY A 24 0.26 -2.03 13.36
CA GLY A 24 -0.07 -3.37 12.89
C GLY A 24 0.31 -3.64 11.44
N LEU A 25 1.04 -2.73 10.78
CA LEU A 25 1.54 -2.91 9.42
C LEU A 25 2.77 -3.82 9.42
N GLY A 26 2.94 -4.66 8.40
CA GLY A 26 4.11 -5.51 8.25
C GLY A 26 4.44 -5.77 6.79
N LYS A 27 5.65 -6.26 6.53
CA LYS A 27 6.09 -6.70 5.21
C LYS A 27 6.90 -7.98 5.36
N PHE A 28 6.63 -8.94 4.49
CA PHE A 28 7.43 -10.16 4.36
C PHE A 28 7.57 -10.52 2.90
N ALA A 29 8.61 -11.30 2.58
CA ALA A 29 8.81 -11.88 1.27
C ALA A 29 8.42 -13.36 1.34
N PHE A 30 7.68 -13.81 0.34
CA PHE A 30 7.24 -15.18 0.23
C PHE A 30 7.07 -15.49 -1.26
N THR A 31 7.64 -16.62 -1.69
CA THR A 31 7.50 -17.12 -3.06
C THR A 31 6.79 -18.46 -2.97
N PRO A 32 5.56 -18.57 -3.51
CA PRO A 32 4.90 -19.86 -3.57
C PRO A 32 5.68 -20.84 -4.45
N THR A 33 5.76 -22.09 -4.02
CA THR A 33 6.59 -23.14 -4.65
C THR A 33 5.77 -24.11 -5.48
N GLN A 34 4.45 -24.19 -5.28
CA GLN A 34 3.57 -25.16 -5.92
C GLN A 34 2.25 -24.53 -6.35
N GLU A 35 1.79 -24.88 -7.55
CA GLU A 35 0.50 -24.43 -8.11
C GLU A 35 -0.66 -25.04 -7.33
N GLY A 36 -1.74 -24.27 -7.12
CA GLY A 36 -2.92 -24.76 -6.40
C GLY A 36 -2.70 -25.03 -4.90
N SER A 37 -1.47 -24.91 -4.39
CA SER A 37 -1.19 -25.12 -2.96
C SER A 37 -1.84 -24.05 -2.10
N GLY A 38 -2.49 -24.52 -1.03
CA GLY A 38 -3.06 -23.65 0.00
C GLY A 38 -1.99 -23.26 1.00
N TYR A 39 -1.88 -21.97 1.27
CA TYR A 39 -0.99 -21.44 2.31
C TYR A 39 -1.80 -20.88 3.47
N THR A 40 -1.24 -20.95 4.67
CA THR A 40 -1.91 -20.46 5.88
C THR A 40 -1.02 -19.44 6.60
N ALA A 41 -1.58 -18.28 6.92
CA ALA A 41 -0.97 -17.31 7.81
C ALA A 41 -1.51 -17.49 9.24
N ILE A 42 -0.61 -17.62 10.20
CA ILE A 42 -0.93 -17.65 11.64
C ILE A 42 -0.34 -16.40 12.28
N LEU A 43 -1.17 -15.59 12.92
CA LEU A 43 -0.76 -14.42 13.69
C LEU A 43 -0.95 -14.71 15.18
N ARG A 44 0.04 -14.37 16.00
CA ARG A 44 0.03 -14.47 17.46
C ARG A 44 0.19 -13.07 18.05
N PHE A 45 -0.72 -12.69 18.92
CA PHE A 45 -0.75 -11.38 19.56
C PHE A 45 -0.17 -11.43 20.98
N SER A 46 0.23 -10.28 21.50
CA SER A 46 0.79 -10.17 22.86
C SER A 46 -0.18 -10.58 23.96
N ASN A 47 -1.49 -10.48 23.74
CA ASN A 47 -2.55 -10.95 24.64
C ASN A 47 -2.79 -12.48 24.57
N ARG A 48 -1.90 -13.23 23.89
CA ARG A 48 -1.99 -14.69 23.64
C ARG A 48 -3.13 -15.12 22.71
N GLU A 49 -3.86 -14.19 22.11
CA GLU A 49 -4.81 -14.53 21.06
C GLU A 49 -4.07 -14.93 19.77
N SER A 50 -4.72 -15.74 18.94
CA SER A 50 -4.20 -16.11 17.63
C SER A 50 -5.27 -16.03 16.56
N VAL A 51 -4.86 -15.63 15.36
CA VAL A 51 -5.71 -15.58 14.18
C VAL A 51 -5.07 -16.40 13.08
N THR A 52 -5.83 -17.35 12.56
CA THR A 52 -5.42 -18.20 11.44
C THR A 52 -6.22 -17.82 10.21
N ARG A 53 -5.55 -17.57 9.09
CA ARG A 53 -6.16 -17.20 7.81
C ARG A 53 -5.56 -18.01 6.67
N LYS A 54 -6.42 -18.64 5.86
CA LYS A 54 -6.02 -19.20 4.57
C LYS A 54 -5.69 -18.04 3.62
N LEU A 55 -4.54 -18.13 2.97
CA LEU A 55 -4.17 -17.23 1.89
C LEU A 55 -4.90 -17.64 0.60
N PRO A 56 -5.10 -16.72 -0.34
CA PRO A 56 -5.66 -17.04 -1.65
C PRO A 56 -4.86 -18.14 -2.36
N SER A 57 -5.55 -18.95 -3.17
CA SER A 57 -4.90 -19.98 -3.97
C SER A 57 -3.94 -19.37 -4.99
N VAL A 58 -2.82 -20.05 -5.21
CA VAL A 58 -1.83 -19.64 -6.21
C VAL A 58 -2.32 -19.98 -7.60
N GLN A 59 -2.32 -18.98 -8.47
CA GLN A 59 -2.57 -19.17 -9.90
C GLN A 59 -1.34 -19.79 -10.57
N ALA A 60 -1.56 -20.84 -11.36
CA ALA A 60 -0.52 -21.54 -12.10
C ALA A 60 0.23 -20.64 -13.08
N GLN A 61 -0.45 -19.68 -13.70
CA GLN A 61 0.12 -18.78 -14.69
C GLN A 61 -0.33 -17.34 -14.46
N GLY A 62 0.55 -16.38 -14.73
CA GLY A 62 0.18 -14.98 -14.65
C GLY A 62 1.34 -14.00 -14.65
N TYR A 63 1.09 -12.83 -14.07
CA TYR A 63 2.03 -11.71 -13.97
C TYR A 63 2.09 -11.25 -12.53
N VAL A 64 3.32 -11.09 -12.01
CA VAL A 64 3.57 -10.55 -10.67
C VAL A 64 4.25 -9.19 -10.79
N LEU A 65 3.70 -8.21 -10.09
CA LEU A 65 4.28 -6.89 -9.92
C LEU A 65 5.04 -6.79 -8.59
N ARG A 66 6.32 -6.45 -8.65
CA ARG A 66 7.15 -6.14 -7.48
C ARG A 66 7.59 -4.69 -7.51
N LEU A 67 7.29 -3.97 -6.43
CA LEU A 67 7.65 -2.57 -6.27
C LEU A 67 8.82 -2.45 -5.31
N GLU A 68 9.84 -1.70 -5.73
CA GLU A 68 11.01 -1.40 -4.93
C GLU A 68 11.33 0.08 -5.01
N GLU A 69 11.39 0.73 -3.86
CA GLU A 69 12.00 2.06 -3.80
C GLU A 69 13.51 1.91 -3.97
N LYS A 70 14.06 2.59 -4.98
CA LYS A 70 15.50 2.73 -5.16
C LYS A 70 15.95 4.07 -4.57
N GLY A 71 17.25 4.21 -4.36
CA GLY A 71 17.84 5.50 -3.99
C GLY A 71 17.47 6.60 -5.00
N GLN A 72 17.62 7.86 -4.60
CA GLN A 72 17.38 9.04 -5.47
C GLN A 72 15.91 9.27 -5.88
N GLY A 73 14.94 8.78 -5.09
CA GLY A 73 13.53 9.08 -5.31
C GLY A 73 12.91 8.31 -6.49
N GLN A 74 13.51 7.19 -6.89
CA GLN A 74 12.97 6.33 -7.94
C GLN A 74 12.14 5.19 -7.36
N LEU A 75 11.07 4.84 -8.07
CA LEU A 75 10.27 3.64 -7.84
C LEU A 75 10.49 2.68 -9.02
N ARG A 76 11.06 1.52 -8.73
CA ARG A 76 11.23 0.44 -9.69
C ARG A 76 10.05 -0.53 -9.58
N ILE A 77 9.46 -0.86 -10.73
CA ILE A 77 8.39 -1.82 -10.86
C ILE A 77 8.88 -2.94 -11.74
N THR A 78 9.11 -4.11 -11.16
CA THR A 78 9.52 -5.30 -11.90
C THR A 78 8.29 -6.15 -12.18
N VAL A 79 8.14 -6.55 -13.44
CA VAL A 79 7.16 -7.52 -13.90
C VAL A 79 7.86 -8.86 -14.08
N ALA A 80 7.30 -9.91 -13.49
CA ALA A 80 7.70 -11.28 -13.78
C ALA A 80 6.50 -12.07 -14.28
N SER A 81 6.68 -12.86 -15.32
CA SER A 81 5.69 -13.80 -15.84
C SER A 81 6.34 -15.16 -16.07
N ASN A 82 5.58 -16.22 -15.81
CA ASN A 82 5.95 -17.59 -16.10
C ASN A 82 5.34 -18.11 -17.42
N LEU A 83 4.72 -17.23 -18.22
CA LEU A 83 4.21 -17.56 -19.54
C LEU A 83 5.36 -17.53 -20.57
N ALA A 84 5.99 -18.68 -20.81
CA ALA A 84 7.14 -18.80 -21.71
C ALA A 84 6.86 -18.27 -23.14
N GLU A 85 5.62 -18.42 -23.60
CA GLU A 85 5.17 -18.03 -24.94
C GLU A 85 4.98 -16.50 -25.12
N ARG A 86 5.07 -15.73 -24.03
CA ARG A 86 4.85 -14.27 -24.02
C ARG A 86 6.15 -13.47 -24.08
N SER A 87 7.27 -14.10 -24.42
CA SER A 87 8.53 -13.38 -24.67
C SER A 87 8.34 -12.39 -25.83
N GLY A 88 8.76 -11.14 -25.63
CA GLY A 88 8.56 -10.05 -26.59
C GLY A 88 7.19 -9.35 -26.50
N GLU A 89 6.28 -9.80 -25.63
CA GLU A 89 4.99 -9.13 -25.43
C GLU A 89 5.18 -7.70 -24.90
N GLU A 90 4.46 -6.76 -25.48
CA GLU A 90 4.39 -5.38 -25.03
C GLU A 90 3.35 -5.24 -23.92
N LEU A 91 3.78 -4.65 -22.81
CA LEU A 91 3.00 -4.42 -21.61
C LEU A 91 2.90 -2.92 -21.35
N PHE A 92 1.74 -2.50 -20.86
CA PHE A 92 1.45 -1.12 -20.53
C PHE A 92 1.17 -0.99 -19.04
N LEU A 93 1.78 -0.01 -18.39
CA LEU A 93 1.55 0.31 -16.99
C LEU A 93 0.80 1.63 -16.90
N ILE A 94 -0.37 1.60 -16.27
CA ILE A 94 -1.12 2.81 -15.92
C ILE A 94 -1.07 2.99 -14.40
N GLY A 95 -0.63 4.17 -13.96
CA GLY A 95 -0.62 4.56 -12.55
C GLY A 95 -1.55 5.74 -12.32
N HIS A 96 -2.53 5.57 -11.43
CA HIS A 96 -3.50 6.62 -11.12
C HIS A 96 -3.76 6.75 -9.62
N ALA A 97 -4.11 7.97 -9.20
CA ALA A 97 -4.54 8.27 -7.84
C ALA A 97 -5.84 9.08 -7.91
N GLY A 98 -6.93 8.50 -7.39
CA GLY A 98 -8.28 9.05 -7.62
C GLY A 98 -8.60 9.12 -9.12
N GLN A 99 -9.01 10.28 -9.61
CA GLN A 99 -9.33 10.50 -11.03
C GLN A 99 -8.13 10.98 -11.87
N LYS A 100 -6.91 11.03 -11.30
CA LYS A 100 -5.72 11.54 -11.98
C LYS A 100 -4.78 10.41 -12.38
N ILE A 101 -4.56 10.27 -13.69
CA ILE A 101 -3.49 9.42 -14.24
C ILE A 101 -2.17 10.19 -14.15
N SER A 102 -1.13 9.55 -13.61
CA SER A 102 0.21 10.12 -13.44
C SER A 102 1.30 9.30 -14.12
N VAL A 103 0.99 8.08 -14.53
CA VAL A 103 1.92 7.16 -15.18
C VAL A 103 1.21 6.49 -16.35
N SER A 104 1.87 6.50 -17.50
CA SER A 104 1.49 5.76 -18.70
C SER A 104 2.77 5.37 -19.40
N GLU A 105 3.26 4.16 -19.12
CA GLU A 105 4.54 3.67 -19.60
C GLU A 105 4.35 2.33 -20.31
N ALA A 106 5.29 1.98 -21.19
CA ALA A 106 5.32 0.70 -21.87
C ALA A 106 6.67 0.01 -21.71
N THR A 107 6.67 -1.31 -21.61
CA THR A 107 7.87 -2.14 -21.64
C THR A 107 7.59 -3.39 -22.46
N ARG A 108 8.64 -4.02 -22.97
CA ARG A 108 8.54 -5.37 -23.53
C ARG A 108 9.08 -6.39 -22.53
N LEU A 109 8.45 -7.57 -22.50
CA LEU A 109 9.00 -8.70 -21.76
C LEU A 109 10.19 -9.28 -22.51
N ALA A 110 11.28 -9.49 -21.78
CA ALA A 110 12.43 -10.26 -22.22
C ALA A 110 12.63 -11.41 -21.22
N ASN A 111 12.55 -12.66 -21.69
CA ASN A 111 12.72 -13.85 -20.86
C ASN A 111 11.78 -13.85 -19.63
N GLY A 112 10.51 -13.49 -19.84
CA GLY A 112 9.50 -13.43 -18.79
C GLY A 112 9.68 -12.28 -17.79
N ARG A 113 10.57 -11.31 -18.06
CA ARG A 113 10.81 -10.15 -17.18
C ARG A 113 10.68 -8.83 -17.91
N GLY A 114 10.15 -7.84 -17.23
CA GLY A 114 10.07 -6.44 -17.68
C GLY A 114 10.26 -5.49 -16.51
N GLU A 115 10.55 -4.23 -16.80
CA GLU A 115 10.81 -3.23 -15.77
C GLU A 115 10.28 -1.85 -16.18
N PHE A 116 9.71 -1.14 -15.21
CA PHE A 116 9.43 0.28 -15.30
C PHE A 116 10.20 1.01 -14.20
N VAL A 117 10.79 2.16 -14.51
CA VAL A 117 11.47 3.02 -13.53
C VAL A 117 10.79 4.38 -13.54
N LEU A 118 10.16 4.72 -12.42
CA LEU A 118 9.36 5.93 -12.29
C LEU A 118 10.03 6.90 -11.33
N ASN A 119 9.91 8.21 -11.58
CA ASN A 119 10.26 9.23 -10.61
C ASN A 119 9.10 9.44 -9.63
N LYS A 120 9.33 9.23 -8.33
CA LYS A 120 8.30 9.41 -7.28
C LYS A 120 7.77 10.85 -7.23
N LEU A 121 8.53 11.83 -7.69
CA LEU A 121 8.07 13.22 -7.76
C LEU A 121 6.89 13.41 -8.74
N GLY A 122 6.73 12.52 -9.72
CA GLY A 122 5.58 12.52 -10.63
C GLY A 122 4.33 11.87 -10.05
N LEU A 123 4.46 11.11 -8.96
CA LEU A 123 3.34 10.43 -8.32
C LEU A 123 2.62 11.37 -7.34
N ALA A 124 1.30 11.20 -7.23
CA ALA A 124 0.50 11.91 -6.25
C ALA A 124 0.80 11.43 -4.82
N ASP A 125 0.61 12.33 -3.86
CA ASP A 125 0.60 11.97 -2.44
C ASP A 125 -0.60 11.05 -2.14
N GLY A 126 -0.40 10.05 -1.28
CA GLY A 126 -1.41 9.04 -0.96
C GLY A 126 -1.21 7.73 -1.73
N ILE A 127 -2.32 7.08 -2.11
CA ILE A 127 -2.32 5.76 -2.75
C ILE A 127 -2.38 5.90 -4.27
N THR A 128 -1.36 5.39 -4.95
CA THR A 128 -1.34 5.18 -6.40
C THR A 128 -1.69 3.73 -6.71
N HIS A 129 -2.65 3.52 -7.61
CA HIS A 129 -3.01 2.21 -8.18
C HIS A 129 -2.22 2.01 -9.48
N PHE A 130 -1.38 0.98 -9.51
CA PHE A 130 -0.69 0.55 -10.71
C PHE A 130 -1.39 -0.66 -11.31
N THR A 131 -1.89 -0.52 -12.53
CA THR A 131 -2.53 -1.60 -13.27
C THR A 131 -1.71 -1.91 -14.52
N LEU A 132 -1.34 -3.17 -14.69
CA LEU A 132 -0.61 -3.68 -15.84
C LEU A 132 -1.60 -4.20 -16.89
N PHE A 133 -1.38 -3.87 -18.16
CA PHE A 133 -2.20 -4.30 -19.29
C PHE A 133 -1.34 -4.98 -20.36
N ASN A 134 -1.96 -5.91 -21.10
CA ASN A 134 -1.36 -6.45 -22.33
C ASN A 134 -1.71 -5.60 -23.58
N SER A 135 -1.20 -6.02 -24.74
CA SER A 135 -1.51 -5.42 -26.05
C SER A 135 -3.01 -5.40 -26.42
N ARG A 136 -3.81 -6.29 -25.83
CA ARG A 136 -5.27 -6.32 -25.98
C ARG A 136 -6.00 -5.42 -24.98
N LYS A 137 -5.27 -4.60 -24.22
CA LYS A 137 -5.80 -3.70 -23.17
C LYS A 137 -6.55 -4.43 -22.06
N GLN A 138 -6.21 -5.69 -21.82
CA GLN A 138 -6.77 -6.49 -20.73
C GLN A 138 -5.94 -6.26 -19.46
N PRO A 139 -6.55 -5.95 -18.31
CA PRO A 139 -5.82 -5.81 -17.05
C PRO A 139 -5.30 -7.19 -16.60
N LEU A 140 -4.04 -7.25 -16.22
CA LEU A 140 -3.33 -8.49 -15.86
C LEU A 140 -3.03 -8.57 -14.36
N SER A 141 -2.63 -7.46 -13.76
CA SER A 141 -2.17 -7.41 -12.37
C SER A 141 -2.28 -5.99 -11.83
N GLU A 142 -2.53 -5.86 -10.53
CA GLU A 142 -2.61 -4.57 -9.85
C GLU A 142 -1.68 -4.54 -8.63
N ARG A 143 -1.09 -3.38 -8.37
CA ARG A 143 -0.34 -3.11 -7.14
C ARG A 143 -0.59 -1.69 -6.65
N LEU A 144 -0.85 -1.57 -5.35
CA LEU A 144 -0.94 -0.27 -4.69
C LEU A 144 0.42 0.19 -4.18
N TYR A 145 0.67 1.48 -4.30
CA TYR A 145 1.83 2.16 -3.75
C TYR A 145 1.42 3.36 -2.93
N PHE A 146 1.90 3.43 -1.68
CA PHE A 146 1.64 4.56 -0.80
C PHE A 146 2.83 5.52 -0.80
N GLN A 147 2.60 6.72 -1.32
CA GLN A 147 3.50 7.85 -1.17
C GLN A 147 3.05 8.69 0.02
N ARG A 148 3.91 8.80 1.04
CA ARG A 148 3.61 9.62 2.21
C ARG A 148 3.45 11.09 1.79
N PRO A 149 2.32 11.75 2.14
CA PRO A 149 2.13 13.16 1.82
C PRO A 149 3.26 14.04 2.35
N LYS A 150 3.77 14.94 1.51
CA LYS A 150 4.86 15.85 1.89
C LYS A 150 4.36 17.01 2.74
N GLN A 151 3.15 17.49 2.42
CA GLN A 151 2.50 18.55 3.16
C GLN A 151 1.72 17.96 4.32
N GLN A 152 2.23 18.18 5.53
CA GLN A 152 1.50 17.84 6.73
C GLN A 152 0.63 19.03 7.13
N LEU A 153 -0.66 18.75 7.36
CA LEU A 153 -1.58 19.71 7.94
C LEU A 153 -1.31 19.79 9.44
N VAL A 154 -1.00 20.98 9.93
CA VAL A 154 -0.87 21.29 11.35
C VAL A 154 -2.19 21.88 11.79
N ILE A 155 -2.92 21.17 12.64
CA ILE A 155 -4.19 21.61 13.21
C ILE A 155 -3.92 22.01 14.65
N ALA A 156 -4.31 23.23 15.01
CA ALA A 156 -4.27 23.71 16.39
C ALA A 156 -5.68 24.08 16.83
N ALA A 157 -6.04 23.63 18.03
CA ALA A 157 -7.32 23.91 18.66
C ALA A 157 -7.06 24.51 20.04
N ALA A 158 -7.71 25.62 20.36
CA ALA A 158 -7.59 26.30 21.63
C ALA A 158 -8.98 26.61 22.20
N LEU A 159 -9.16 26.27 23.47
CA LEU A 159 -10.35 26.63 24.24
C LEU A 159 -10.18 28.04 24.80
N ASP A 160 -11.28 28.77 24.92
CA ASP A 160 -11.28 30.08 25.54
C ASP A 160 -11.11 30.03 27.07
N LYS A 161 -11.39 28.88 27.70
CA LYS A 161 -11.25 28.67 29.16
C LYS A 161 -10.70 27.27 29.49
N PRO A 162 -10.00 27.12 30.64
CA PRO A 162 -9.52 25.83 31.10
C PRO A 162 -10.62 24.94 31.70
N GLN A 163 -11.73 25.53 32.16
CA GLN A 163 -12.86 24.82 32.76
C GLN A 163 -14.16 25.55 32.44
N TYR A 164 -15.23 24.77 32.28
CA TYR A 164 -16.58 25.26 32.00
C TYR A 164 -17.57 24.68 33.01
N GLY A 165 -18.57 25.47 33.38
CA GLY A 165 -19.72 25.04 34.17
C GLY A 165 -20.80 24.35 33.33
N THR A 166 -21.79 23.79 34.00
CA THR A 166 -22.95 23.16 33.35
C THR A 166 -23.67 24.13 32.42
N ARG A 167 -23.83 23.76 31.15
CA ARG A 167 -24.47 24.57 30.08
C ARG A 167 -23.76 25.92 29.81
N GLU A 168 -22.50 26.05 30.21
CA GLU A 168 -21.71 27.21 29.84
C GLU A 168 -21.35 27.17 28.35
N LYS A 169 -21.38 28.33 27.70
CA LYS A 169 -20.96 28.46 26.31
C LYS A 169 -19.46 28.19 26.19
N VAL A 170 -19.11 27.25 25.32
CA VAL A 170 -17.72 26.91 24.97
C VAL A 170 -17.36 27.60 23.65
N THR A 171 -16.23 28.31 23.61
CA THR A 171 -15.68 28.87 22.36
C THR A 171 -14.41 28.10 21.99
N LEU A 172 -14.46 27.38 20.86
CA LEU A 172 -13.30 26.70 20.30
C LEU A 172 -12.71 27.51 19.16
N GLN A 173 -11.44 27.89 19.29
CA GLN A 173 -10.65 28.47 18.20
C GLN A 173 -9.92 27.34 17.46
N LEU A 174 -10.24 27.16 16.18
CA LEU A 174 -9.61 26.18 15.31
C LEU A 174 -8.80 26.88 14.23
N SER A 175 -7.56 26.45 14.05
CA SER A 175 -6.71 26.89 12.94
C SER A 175 -6.06 25.70 12.28
N ALA A 176 -5.82 25.79 10.96
CA ALA A 176 -4.85 24.92 10.32
C ALA A 176 -3.97 25.65 9.34
N ALA A 177 -2.72 25.21 9.35
CA ALA A 177 -1.69 25.65 8.45
C ALA A 177 -1.01 24.43 7.84
N THR A 178 -0.45 24.62 6.65
CA THR A 178 0.57 23.71 6.15
C THR A 178 1.85 23.86 6.99
N SER A 179 2.73 22.86 6.98
CA SER A 179 4.05 22.94 7.63
C SER A 179 4.91 24.14 7.20
N GLY A 180 4.58 24.80 6.08
CA GLY A 180 5.19 26.05 5.61
C GLY A 180 4.45 27.34 6.03
N GLY A 181 3.50 27.28 6.97
CA GLY A 181 2.79 28.44 7.52
C GLY A 181 1.66 29.00 6.67
N LYS A 182 1.37 28.43 5.48
CA LYS A 182 0.24 28.86 4.66
C LYS A 182 -1.07 28.31 5.22
N PHE A 183 -2.03 29.19 5.46
CA PHE A 183 -3.41 28.82 5.82
C PHE A 183 -4.07 28.02 4.69
N CYS A 184 -4.82 26.99 5.07
CA CYS A 184 -5.53 26.12 4.13
C CYS A 184 -7.01 26.06 4.53
N PRO A 185 -7.97 26.14 3.59
CA PRO A 185 -9.38 25.91 3.90
C PRO A 185 -9.60 24.50 4.46
N LEU A 186 -10.40 24.41 5.52
CA LEU A 186 -10.63 23.18 6.28
C LEU A 186 -12.09 22.76 6.18
N ILE A 187 -12.30 21.46 6.00
CA ILE A 187 -13.56 20.80 6.35
C ILE A 187 -13.25 19.93 7.57
N CYS A 188 -13.87 20.25 8.70
CA CYS A 188 -13.69 19.53 9.96
C CYS A 188 -15.01 18.96 10.45
N HIS A 189 -14.99 17.70 10.91
CA HIS A 189 -16.04 17.16 11.76
C HIS A 189 -15.58 17.22 13.20
N LEU A 190 -16.39 17.83 14.07
CA LEU A 190 -16.11 17.95 15.49
C LEU A 190 -16.96 16.93 16.25
N LEU A 191 -16.34 16.16 17.13
CA LEU A 191 -17.01 15.21 18.02
C LEU A 191 -16.61 15.55 19.46
N CYS A 192 -17.61 15.81 20.31
CA CYS A 192 -17.44 15.88 21.76
C CYS A 192 -17.76 14.50 22.35
N ILE A 193 -16.91 14.01 23.23
CA ILE A 193 -17.10 12.72 23.92
C ILE A 193 -17.08 13.03 25.42
N ASP A 194 -18.01 12.42 26.16
CA ASP A 194 -18.13 12.54 27.62
C ASP A 194 -17.04 11.77 28.37
#